data_AF-A0A7V7D8F0-F1
#
_entry.id   AF-A0A7V7D8F0-F1
#
_cell.length_a   1.000
_cell.length_b   1.000
_cell.length_c   1.000
_cell.angle_alpha   90.00
_cell.angle_beta   90.00
_cell.angle_gamma   90.00
#
_symmetry.space_group_name_H-M   'P 1'
#
loop_
_entity.id
_entity.type
_entity.pdbx_description
1 polymer ?
#
loop_
_entity_poly.entity_id
_entity_poly.type
_entity_poly.pdbx_seq_one_letter_code
_entity_poly.pdbx_strand_id
1 'polypeptide(L)'
;MPFTPYHFGPSGFVGLTLGKWVDIPVFVLANVVVDVEVLVVSLLGVGRPIHRYAHTLLLGAAVGIIWAVAAYPLRNFFKKIMRILRIPYQTSFGKMLVSGVLGVWLHVVIDAIYHPDVRLFWPAKAIPLYALLTRQQIQTLCLVFFIAAVVLWALAAVSYSKRKIKESANNGKD
;
A
#
# COMPACT_ATOMS: atom_id res chain seq x y z
N MET A 1 -5.46 -14.23 -11.93
CA MET A 1 -5.16 -14.26 -10.49
C MET A 1 -5.48 -12.88 -9.93
N PRO A 2 -6.01 -12.74 -8.70
CA PRO A 2 -6.08 -11.42 -8.09
C PRO A 2 -4.65 -10.88 -7.95
N PHE A 3 -4.36 -9.73 -8.54
CA PHE A 3 -3.00 -9.15 -8.55
C PHE A 3 -2.70 -8.33 -7.30
N THR A 4 -3.73 -7.95 -6.54
CA THR A 4 -3.60 -7.21 -5.28
C THR A 4 -2.56 -7.78 -4.33
N PRO A 5 -2.50 -9.11 -4.07
CA PRO A 5 -1.52 -9.67 -3.14
C PRO A 5 -0.07 -9.48 -3.61
N TYR A 6 0.19 -9.43 -4.92
CA TYR A 6 1.54 -9.18 -5.44
C TYR A 6 1.99 -7.75 -5.12
N HIS A 7 1.09 -6.77 -5.21
CA HIS A 7 1.40 -5.37 -4.90
C HIS A 7 1.76 -5.12 -3.43
N PHE A 8 1.40 -6.05 -2.51
CA PHE A 8 1.86 -5.98 -1.13
C PHE A 8 3.38 -6.10 -0.99
N GLY A 9 4.09 -6.67 -1.96
CA GLY A 9 5.55 -6.67 -1.97
C GLY A 9 6.11 -5.25 -2.04
N PRO A 10 5.93 -4.53 -3.16
CA PRO A 10 6.38 -3.15 -3.30
C PRO A 10 5.79 -2.22 -2.24
N SER A 11 4.48 -2.32 -1.96
CA SER A 11 3.86 -1.45 -0.96
C SER A 11 4.32 -1.75 0.47
N GLY A 12 4.55 -3.02 0.82
CA GLY A 12 5.11 -3.40 2.11
C GLY A 12 6.53 -2.90 2.27
N PHE A 13 7.36 -3.05 1.24
CA PHE A 13 8.74 -2.55 1.24
C PHE A 13 8.79 -1.02 1.39
N VAL A 14 8.06 -0.29 0.54
CA VAL A 14 8.00 1.18 0.59
C VAL A 14 7.37 1.64 1.91
N GLY A 15 6.31 1.00 2.37
CA GLY A 15 5.66 1.32 3.65
C GLY A 15 6.61 1.18 4.82
N LEU A 16 7.36 0.07 4.91
CA LEU A 16 8.31 -0.18 5.99
C LEU A 16 9.51 0.77 5.94
N THR A 17 10.04 1.08 4.75
CA THR A 17 11.15 2.04 4.60
C THR A 17 10.71 3.46 4.94
N LEU A 18 9.49 3.84 4.56
CA LEU A 18 8.94 5.18 4.77
C LEU A 18 8.06 5.29 6.04
N GLY A 19 8.04 4.29 6.92
CA GLY A 19 7.07 4.22 8.04
C GLY A 19 7.09 5.40 9.03
N LYS A 20 8.15 6.23 8.99
CA LYS A 20 8.19 7.53 9.68
C LYS A 20 7.19 8.52 9.09
N TRP A 21 7.09 8.59 7.77
CA TRP A 21 6.27 9.55 7.01
C TRP A 21 4.91 8.99 6.59
N VAL A 22 4.77 7.66 6.45
CA VAL A 22 3.51 7.01 6.06
C VAL A 22 2.93 6.09 7.16
N ASP A 23 1.61 6.02 7.23
CA ASP A 23 0.84 5.05 7.98
C ASP A 23 0.84 3.73 7.20
N ILE A 24 1.64 2.77 7.67
CA ILE A 24 1.89 1.50 6.98
C ILE A 24 0.60 0.74 6.66
N PRO A 25 -0.33 0.51 7.63
CA PRO A 25 -1.61 -0.14 7.34
C PRO A 25 -2.42 0.57 6.26
N VAL A 26 -2.59 1.89 6.34
CA VAL A 26 -3.37 2.64 5.34
C VAL A 26 -2.72 2.54 3.97
N PHE A 27 -1.40 2.72 3.90
CA PHE A 27 -0.62 2.66 2.68
C PHE A 27 -0.71 1.29 1.99
N VAL A 28 -0.53 0.20 2.73
CA VAL A 28 -0.60 -1.15 2.17
C VAL A 28 -2.02 -1.52 1.78
N LEU A 29 -3.02 -1.23 2.62
CA LEU A 29 -4.42 -1.57 2.34
C LEU A 29 -5.04 -0.73 1.22
N ALA A 30 -4.47 0.42 0.87
CA ALA A 30 -4.89 1.20 -0.29
C ALA A 30 -4.90 0.39 -1.60
N ASN A 31 -3.98 -0.59 -1.73
CA ASN A 31 -3.96 -1.53 -2.86
C ASN A 31 -5.25 -2.34 -2.96
N VAL A 32 -5.80 -2.79 -1.84
CA VAL A 32 -7.06 -3.54 -1.82
C VAL A 32 -8.21 -2.62 -2.21
N VAL A 33 -8.19 -1.38 -1.72
CA VAL A 33 -9.29 -0.43 -1.93
C VAL A 33 -9.41 -0.01 -3.38
N VAL A 34 -8.31 0.31 -4.06
CA VAL A 34 -8.37 0.70 -5.48
C VAL A 34 -8.83 -0.45 -6.37
N ASP A 35 -8.43 -1.68 -6.05
CA ASP A 35 -8.84 -2.90 -6.76
C ASP A 35 -10.32 -3.28 -6.58
N VAL A 36 -11.05 -2.64 -5.65
CA VAL A 36 -12.51 -2.84 -5.55
C VAL A 36 -13.20 -2.48 -6.87
N GLU A 37 -12.69 -1.49 -7.61
CA GLU A 37 -13.19 -1.16 -8.96
C GLU A 37 -13.10 -2.38 -9.89
N VAL A 38 -11.92 -2.98 -9.99
CA VAL A 38 -11.64 -4.14 -10.87
C VAL A 38 -12.49 -5.33 -10.45
N LEU A 39 -12.62 -5.56 -9.14
CA LEU A 39 -13.46 -6.63 -8.59
C LEU A 39 -14.93 -6.43 -8.97
N VAL A 40 -15.49 -5.24 -8.73
CA VAL A 40 -16.90 -4.94 -9.02
C VAL A 40 -17.20 -5.04 -10.51
N VAL A 41 -16.34 -4.45 -11.37
CA VAL A 41 -16.52 -4.52 -12.83
C VAL A 41 -16.46 -5.96 -13.33
N SER A 42 -15.54 -6.77 -12.78
CA SER A 42 -15.39 -8.17 -13.16
C SER A 42 -16.57 -9.03 -12.70
N LEU A 43 -17.06 -8.84 -11.47
CA LEU A 43 -18.19 -9.59 -10.91
C LEU A 43 -19.52 -9.26 -11.59
N LEU A 44 -19.74 -7.98 -11.91
CA LEU A 44 -20.97 -7.53 -12.58
C LEU A 44 -20.95 -7.75 -14.10
N GLY A 45 -19.83 -8.21 -14.66
CA GLY A 45 -19.72 -8.51 -16.10
C GLY A 45 -19.87 -7.28 -16.99
N VAL A 46 -19.54 -6.08 -16.51
CA VAL A 46 -19.78 -4.79 -17.20
C VAL A 46 -18.83 -4.55 -18.39
N GLY A 47 -18.11 -5.58 -18.83
CA GLY A 47 -17.18 -5.53 -19.95
C GLY A 47 -15.88 -4.77 -19.67
N ARG A 48 -14.99 -4.77 -20.66
CA ARG A 48 -13.70 -4.04 -20.63
C ARG A 48 -13.92 -2.54 -20.94
N PRO A 49 -13.05 -1.64 -20.44
CA PRO A 49 -11.87 -1.89 -19.61
C PRO A 49 -12.22 -2.23 -18.14
N ILE A 50 -11.34 -2.97 -17.47
CA ILE A 50 -11.54 -3.35 -16.06
C ILE A 50 -10.94 -2.32 -15.12
N HIS A 51 -9.84 -1.67 -15.53
CA HIS A 51 -9.29 -0.48 -14.87
C HIS A 51 -9.96 0.74 -15.47
N ARG A 52 -10.68 1.53 -14.67
CA ARG A 52 -11.48 2.66 -15.15
C ARG A 52 -11.03 3.96 -14.50
N TYR A 53 -11.82 4.45 -13.56
CA TYR A 53 -11.66 5.78 -12.97
C TYR A 53 -10.77 5.72 -11.73
N ALA A 54 -10.91 4.70 -10.88
CA ALA A 54 -10.08 4.54 -9.68
C ALA A 54 -8.60 4.33 -10.04
N HIS A 55 -8.32 3.71 -11.18
CA HIS A 55 -6.98 3.52 -11.73
C HIS A 55 -6.45 4.71 -12.55
N THR A 56 -6.71 5.93 -12.07
CA THR A 56 -6.13 7.18 -12.58
C THR A 56 -5.41 7.88 -11.43
N LEU A 57 -4.42 8.74 -11.70
CA LEU A 57 -3.76 9.46 -10.60
C LEU A 57 -4.72 10.44 -9.90
N LEU A 58 -5.56 11.13 -10.68
CA LEU A 58 -6.47 12.13 -10.14
C LEU A 58 -7.58 11.50 -9.27
N LEU A 59 -8.37 10.59 -9.83
CA LEU A 59 -9.48 9.97 -9.09
C LEU A 59 -8.98 8.89 -8.13
N GLY A 60 -7.85 8.25 -8.40
CA GLY A 60 -7.16 7.39 -7.45
C GLY A 60 -6.71 8.16 -6.19
N ALA A 61 -6.29 9.42 -6.32
CA ALA A 61 -6.03 10.25 -5.14
C ALA A 61 -7.30 10.46 -4.31
N ALA A 62 -8.45 10.72 -4.96
CA ALA A 62 -9.73 10.83 -4.26
C ALA A 62 -10.11 9.52 -3.55
N VAL A 63 -9.93 8.37 -4.20
CA VAL A 63 -10.12 7.04 -3.58
C VAL A 63 -9.21 6.86 -2.37
N GLY A 64 -7.93 7.23 -2.48
CA GLY A 64 -6.97 7.19 -1.38
C GLY A 64 -7.37 8.08 -0.19
N ILE A 65 -7.90 9.29 -0.46
CA ILE A 65 -8.44 10.19 0.57
C ILE A 65 -9.66 9.56 1.25
N ILE A 66 -10.62 9.05 0.48
CA ILE A 66 -11.83 8.39 1.00
C ILE A 66 -11.43 7.22 1.90
N TRP A 67 -10.47 6.40 1.43
CA TRP A 67 -9.93 5.30 2.22
C TRP A 67 -9.34 5.78 3.55
N ALA A 68 -8.47 6.79 3.52
CA ALA A 68 -7.83 7.32 4.72
C ALA A 68 -8.85 7.88 5.73
N VAL A 69 -9.90 8.57 5.25
CA VAL A 69 -11.01 9.05 6.09
C VAL A 69 -11.76 7.89 6.72
N ALA A 70 -12.13 6.87 5.94
CA ALA A 70 -12.80 5.67 6.43
C ALA A 70 -11.94 4.85 7.40
N ALA A 71 -10.61 4.87 7.21
CA ALA A 71 -9.65 4.14 8.01
C ALA A 71 -9.30 4.85 9.34
N TYR A 72 -9.49 6.18 9.44
CA TYR A 72 -9.13 6.96 10.63
C TYR A 72 -9.79 6.50 11.95
N PRO A 73 -11.09 6.13 11.97
CA PRO A 73 -11.71 5.49 13.14
C PRO A 73 -11.04 4.17 13.55
N LEU A 74 -10.45 3.44 12.58
CA LEU A 74 -9.78 2.14 12.79
C LEU A 74 -8.33 2.26 13.29
N ARG A 75 -7.79 3.47 13.48
CA ARG A 75 -6.40 3.69 13.91
C ARG A 75 -6.00 2.92 15.18
N ASN A 76 -6.94 2.73 16.12
CA ASN A 76 -6.68 1.95 17.34
C ASN A 76 -6.59 0.46 17.07
N PHE A 77 -7.36 -0.05 16.11
CA PHE A 77 -7.26 -1.42 15.63
C PHE A 77 -5.92 -1.64 14.90
N PHE A 78 -5.53 -0.72 14.03
CA PHE A 78 -4.20 -0.74 13.39
C PHE A 78 -3.06 -0.69 14.41
N LYS A 79 -3.16 0.13 15.44
CA LYS A 79 -2.18 0.14 16.55
C LYS A 79 -2.05 -1.24 17.20
N LYS A 80 -3.14 -1.98 17.39
CA LYS A 80 -3.10 -3.36 17.93
C LYS A 80 -2.37 -4.30 16.98
N ILE A 81 -2.71 -4.26 15.68
CA ILE A 81 -2.03 -5.07 14.65
C ILE A 81 -0.53 -4.78 14.61
N MET A 82 -0.15 -3.50 14.52
CA MET A 82 1.25 -3.09 14.43
C MET A 82 2.05 -3.50 15.67
N ARG A 83 1.42 -3.49 16.86
CA ARG A 83 2.03 -4.01 18.09
C ARG A 83 2.25 -5.53 18.03
N ILE A 84 1.30 -6.29 17.48
CA ILE A 84 1.48 -7.74 17.26
C ILE A 84 2.64 -7.99 16.30
N LEU A 85 2.72 -7.19 15.24
CA LEU A 85 3.81 -7.23 14.26
C LEU A 85 5.14 -6.64 14.78
N ARG A 86 5.17 -6.13 16.03
CA ARG A 86 6.34 -5.51 16.66
C ARG A 86 6.92 -4.33 15.85
N ILE A 87 6.04 -3.55 15.22
CA ILE A 87 6.41 -2.34 14.49
C ILE A 87 5.97 -1.12 15.31
N PRO A 88 6.85 -0.14 15.57
CA PRO A 88 6.44 1.14 16.16
C PRO A 88 5.34 1.80 15.32
N TYR A 89 4.24 2.19 15.96
CA TYR A 89 3.11 2.82 15.28
C TYR A 89 2.76 4.16 15.90
N GLN A 90 2.96 5.21 15.11
CA GLN A 90 2.52 6.57 15.38
C GLN A 90 1.87 7.12 14.12
N THR A 91 0.64 7.62 14.29
CA THR A 91 -0.18 8.11 13.19
C THR A 91 -0.86 9.43 13.54
N SER A 92 -1.22 10.17 12.50
CA SER A 92 -2.04 11.38 12.53
C SER A 92 -2.99 11.34 11.33
N PHE A 93 -4.06 12.14 11.37
CA PHE A 93 -5.02 12.18 10.26
C PHE A 93 -4.33 12.55 8.93
N GLY A 94 -3.49 13.58 8.92
CA GLY A 94 -2.71 13.98 7.74
C GLY A 94 -1.78 12.87 7.24
N LYS A 95 -1.13 12.14 8.15
CA LYS A 95 -0.28 10.99 7.80
C LYS A 95 -1.10 9.90 7.10
N MET A 96 -2.31 9.60 7.58
CA MET A 96 -3.20 8.63 6.93
C MET A 96 -3.66 9.11 5.55
N LEU A 97 -4.03 10.39 5.39
CA LEU A 97 -4.39 10.97 4.08
C LEU A 97 -3.29 10.80 3.04
N VAL A 98 -2.07 11.24 3.38
CA VAL A 98 -0.90 11.10 2.50
C VAL A 98 -0.65 9.63 2.16
N SER A 99 -0.81 8.73 3.14
CA SER A 99 -0.59 7.30 2.96
C SER A 99 -1.62 6.65 2.04
N GLY A 100 -2.88 7.05 2.14
CA GLY A 100 -3.94 6.57 1.25
C GLY A 100 -3.66 6.96 -0.20
N VAL A 101 -3.34 8.24 -0.44
CA VAL A 101 -3.01 8.74 -1.78
C VAL A 101 -1.77 8.06 -2.35
N LEU A 102 -0.67 8.04 -1.62
CA LEU A 102 0.59 7.45 -2.10
C LEU A 102 0.46 5.93 -2.30
N GLY A 103 -0.32 5.25 -1.47
CA GLY A 103 -0.57 3.81 -1.60
C GLY A 103 -1.34 3.49 -2.88
N VAL A 104 -2.42 4.24 -3.17
CA VAL A 104 -3.16 4.10 -4.43
C VAL A 104 -2.27 4.45 -5.63
N TRP A 105 -1.52 5.55 -5.57
CA TRP A 105 -0.63 5.92 -6.68
C TRP A 105 0.43 4.88 -6.96
N LEU A 106 1.06 4.32 -5.93
CA LEU A 106 2.04 3.24 -6.12
C LEU A 106 1.39 2.04 -6.83
N HIS A 107 0.19 1.64 -6.41
CA HIS A 107 -0.55 0.56 -7.05
C HIS A 107 -0.84 0.85 -8.52
N VAL A 108 -1.47 2.00 -8.81
CA VAL A 108 -1.86 2.41 -10.15
C VAL A 108 -0.65 2.57 -11.07
N VAL A 109 0.48 3.07 -10.56
CA VAL A 109 1.73 3.16 -11.33
C VAL A 109 2.26 1.78 -11.69
N ILE A 110 2.22 0.80 -10.78
CA ILE A 110 2.67 -0.56 -11.08
C ILE A 110 1.76 -1.19 -12.14
N ASP A 111 0.44 -1.03 -12.01
CA ASP A 111 -0.52 -1.55 -12.98
C ASP A 111 -0.39 -0.88 -14.35
N ALA A 112 -0.12 0.43 -14.40
CA ALA A 112 0.11 1.17 -15.64
C ALA A 112 1.29 0.66 -16.46
N ILE A 113 2.24 -0.07 -15.86
CA ILE A 113 3.41 -0.58 -16.58
C ILE A 113 3.03 -1.73 -17.52
N TYR A 114 2.08 -2.58 -17.14
CA TYR A 114 1.79 -3.82 -17.89
C TYR A 114 0.33 -3.96 -18.34
N HIS A 115 -0.58 -3.12 -17.86
CA HIS A 115 -1.98 -3.10 -18.33
C HIS A 115 -2.22 -1.99 -19.35
N PRO A 116 -2.73 -2.31 -20.56
CA PRO A 116 -2.97 -1.31 -21.59
C PRO A 116 -4.19 -0.43 -21.32
N ASP A 117 -5.07 -0.79 -20.38
CA ASP A 117 -6.30 -0.07 -20.09
C ASP A 117 -6.18 0.98 -18.97
N VAL A 118 -5.05 1.01 -18.25
CA VAL A 118 -4.78 1.98 -17.20
C VAL A 118 -4.40 3.33 -17.80
N ARG A 119 -5.16 4.39 -17.47
CA ARG A 119 -4.97 5.75 -17.99
C ARG A 119 -4.55 6.70 -16.87
N LEU A 120 -3.26 6.76 -16.56
CA LEU A 120 -2.71 7.57 -15.45
C LEU A 120 -3.21 9.03 -15.43
N PHE A 121 -3.21 9.67 -16.59
CA PHE A 121 -3.51 11.10 -16.73
C PHE A 121 -4.88 11.37 -17.35
N TRP A 122 -5.84 10.44 -17.24
CA TRP A 122 -7.20 10.67 -17.70
C TRP A 122 -7.72 12.04 -17.19
N PRO A 123 -8.35 12.88 -18.05
CA PRO A 123 -8.93 12.55 -19.37
C PRO A 123 -7.94 12.56 -20.54
N ALA A 124 -6.67 12.89 -20.34
CA ALA A 124 -5.67 12.73 -21.38
C ALA A 124 -5.55 11.24 -21.77
N LYS A 125 -5.40 10.97 -23.07
CA LYS A 125 -5.33 9.60 -23.61
C LYS A 125 -3.93 8.97 -23.53
N ALA A 126 -3.00 9.59 -22.82
CA ALA A 126 -1.61 9.14 -22.73
C ALA A 126 -1.49 7.87 -21.86
N ILE A 127 -0.66 6.93 -22.32
CA ILE A 127 -0.34 5.66 -21.63
C ILE A 127 1.19 5.52 -21.54
N PRO A 128 1.86 6.41 -20.78
CA PRO A 128 3.31 6.62 -20.90
C PRO A 128 4.16 5.46 -20.36
N LEU A 129 3.60 4.62 -19.49
CA LEU A 129 4.33 3.54 -18.82
C LEU A 129 4.06 2.16 -19.42
N TYR A 130 3.06 2.02 -20.29
CA TYR A 130 2.68 0.70 -20.78
C TYR A 130 3.79 0.06 -21.61
N ALA A 131 4.00 -1.23 -21.39
CA ALA A 131 5.00 -2.07 -22.02
C ALA A 131 6.47 -1.73 -21.66
N LEU A 132 6.72 -0.92 -20.61
CA LEU A 132 8.08 -0.75 -20.08
C LEU A 132 8.63 -2.05 -19.48
N LEU A 133 7.76 -2.84 -18.84
CA LEU A 133 8.10 -4.17 -18.32
C LEU A 133 6.98 -5.15 -18.65
N THR A 134 7.36 -6.40 -18.90
CA THR A 134 6.41 -7.49 -19.06
C THR A 134 5.73 -7.82 -17.73
N ARG A 135 4.54 -8.43 -17.81
CA ARG A 135 3.83 -8.95 -16.65
C ARG A 135 4.68 -9.88 -15.77
N GLN A 136 5.49 -10.74 -16.40
CA GLN A 136 6.38 -11.66 -15.68
C GLN A 136 7.47 -10.93 -14.90
N GLN A 137 8.04 -9.86 -15.47
CA GLN A 137 9.03 -9.02 -14.80
C GLN A 137 8.40 -8.29 -13.61
N ILE A 138 7.20 -7.73 -13.77
CA ILE A 138 6.47 -7.08 -12.66
C ILE A 138 6.17 -8.07 -11.54
N GLN A 139 5.69 -9.28 -11.86
CA GLN A 139 5.47 -10.33 -10.85
C GLN A 139 6.75 -10.70 -10.10
N THR A 140 7.87 -10.81 -10.81
CA THR A 140 9.18 -11.11 -10.22
C THR A 140 9.64 -9.98 -9.31
N LEU A 141 9.53 -8.72 -9.75
CA LEU A 141 9.84 -7.55 -8.93
C LEU A 141 8.97 -7.50 -7.67
N CYS A 142 7.67 -7.74 -7.80
CA CYS A 142 6.76 -7.79 -6.67
C CYS A 142 7.18 -8.86 -5.64
N LEU A 143 7.59 -10.05 -6.10
CA LEU A 143 8.09 -11.11 -5.23
C LEU A 143 9.41 -10.72 -4.55
N VAL A 144 10.36 -10.14 -5.29
CA VAL A 144 11.63 -9.66 -4.73
C VAL A 144 11.38 -8.60 -3.65
N PHE A 145 10.50 -7.63 -3.92
CA PHE A 145 10.13 -6.61 -2.92
C PHE A 145 9.40 -7.22 -1.73
N PHE A 146 8.60 -8.26 -1.92
CA PHE A 146 7.98 -8.99 -0.81
C PHE A 146 9.02 -9.63 0.11
N ILE A 147 10.02 -10.32 -0.46
CA ILE A 147 11.13 -10.88 0.32
C ILE A 147 11.89 -9.76 1.05
N ALA A 148 12.20 -8.66 0.37
CA ALA A 148 12.85 -7.51 0.98
C ALA A 148 12.02 -6.89 2.12
N ALA A 149 10.70 -6.78 1.96
CA ALA A 149 9.78 -6.31 2.99
C ALA A 149 9.81 -7.22 4.23
N VAL A 150 9.82 -8.55 4.04
CA VAL A 150 9.94 -9.52 5.14
C VAL A 150 11.26 -9.36 5.89
N VAL A 151 12.38 -9.17 5.18
CA VAL A 151 13.70 -8.92 5.80
C VAL A 151 13.67 -7.62 6.62
N LEU A 152 13.17 -6.53 6.04
CA LEU A 152 13.04 -5.25 6.75
C LEU A 152 12.14 -5.36 7.99
N TRP A 153 11.03 -6.07 7.87
CA TRP A 153 10.14 -6.34 8.99
C TRP A 153 10.85 -7.10 10.12
N ALA A 154 11.59 -8.17 9.79
CA ALA A 154 12.33 -8.95 10.78
C ALA A 154 13.36 -8.09 11.52
N LEU A 155 14.11 -7.25 10.81
CA LEU A 155 15.06 -6.30 11.41
C LEU A 155 14.36 -5.28 12.32
N ALA A 156 13.21 -4.75 11.89
CA ALA A 156 12.42 -3.82 12.69
C ALA A 156 11.87 -4.49 13.97
N ALA A 157 11.37 -5.72 13.85
CA ALA A 157 10.82 -6.48 14.97
C ALA A 157 11.89 -6.81 16.03
N VAL A 158 13.10 -7.20 15.62
CA VAL A 158 14.24 -7.43 16.53
C VAL A 158 14.61 -6.13 17.26
N SER A 159 14.68 -5.02 16.52
CA SER A 159 15.01 -3.71 17.08
C SER A 159 13.95 -3.22 18.08
N TYR A 160 12.67 -3.48 17.80
CA TYR A 160 11.55 -3.17 18.69
C TYR A 160 11.64 -3.96 20.00
N SER A 161 11.88 -5.27 19.93
CA SER A 161 12.03 -6.13 21.12
C SER A 161 13.19 -5.67 22.02
N LYS A 162 14.34 -5.32 21.44
CA LYS A 162 15.50 -4.81 22.21
C LYS A 162 15.19 -3.52 22.96
N ARG A 163 14.51 -2.57 22.31
CA ARG A 163 14.11 -1.30 22.93
C ARG A 163 13.18 -1.51 24.12
N LYS A 164 12.16 -2.37 23.94
CA LYS A 164 11.19 -2.67 25.00
C LYS A 164 11.84 -3.31 26.23
N ILE A 165 12.78 -4.24 26.03
CA ILE A 165 13.54 -4.86 27.14
C ILE A 165 14.33 -3.80 27.91
N LYS A 166 15.01 -2.89 27.20
CA LYS A 166 15.78 -1.79 27.81
C LYS A 166 14.89 -0.85 28.62
N GLU A 167 13.71 -0.48 28.11
CA GLU A 167 12.74 0.37 28.82
C GLU A 167 12.24 -0.30 30.11
N SER A 168 11.90 -1.60 30.06
CA SER A 168 11.49 -2.34 31.26
C SER A 168 12.60 -2.47 32.31
N ALA A 169 13.87 -2.61 31.88
CA ALA A 169 15.01 -2.69 32.79
C ALA A 169 15.35 -1.35 33.48
N ASN A 170 15.04 -0.22 32.84
CA ASN A 170 15.24 1.10 33.44
C ASN A 170 14.11 1.46 34.42
N ASN A 171 12.85 1.16 34.09
CA ASN A 171 11.71 1.47 34.96
C ASN A 171 11.61 0.60 36.23
N GLY A 172 12.40 -0.48 36.33
CA GLY A 172 12.48 -1.31 37.54
C GLY A 172 13.61 -0.93 38.51
N LYS A 173 14.32 0.17 38.22
CA LYS A 173 15.41 0.71 39.06
C LYS A 173 15.03 2.00 39.80
N ASP A 174 13.83 2.52 39.57
CA ASP A 174 13.21 3.66 40.25
C ASP A 174 12.12 3.15 41.22
#